data_AF-A0A350XJ99-F1
#
_entry.id   AF-A0A350XJ99-F1
#
_cell.length_a   1.000
_cell.length_b   1.000
_cell.length_c   1.000
_cell.angle_alpha   90.00
_cell.angle_beta   90.00
_cell.angle_gamma   90.00
#
_symmetry.space_group_name_H-M   'P 1'
#
loop_
_entity.id
_entity.type
_entity.pdbx_description
1 polymer ?
#
loop_
_entity_poly.entity_id
_entity_poly.type
_entity_poly.pdbx_seq_one_letter_code
_entity_poly.pdbx_strand_id
1 'polypeptide(L)'
;LRTEFLGCIHGYELNSSACKIGNSKIAEYGLSDRYVIHNTCFFTSSKPAARYLVSNPPYLPAVDDDIYLPLLRGGTDGSTITRKLFSLGYDNVMSLVSSYSNPVDTIDYAIEQGYSVSKFLVTPLEFGYYSSEPKVKNTIAKLREQKKAFYSGNIYLLAGVLFQKQSLAAANLSDELIQIITSL
;
A
#
# COMPACT_ATOMS: atom_id res chain seq x y z
N LEU A 1 -24.25 6.37 -7.12
CA LEU A 1 -23.42 6.18 -5.91
C LEU A 1 -23.92 7.14 -4.83
N ARG A 2 -24.15 6.68 -3.60
CA ARG A 2 -24.48 7.55 -2.45
C ARG A 2 -23.20 7.78 -1.66
N THR A 3 -22.47 8.84 -1.99
CA THR A 3 -21.36 9.33 -1.17
C THR A 3 -21.59 10.81 -0.91
N GLU A 4 -21.41 11.23 0.34
CA GLU A 4 -21.45 12.64 0.74
C GLU A 4 -20.10 13.33 0.52
N PHE A 5 -19.11 12.62 -0.01
CA PHE A 5 -17.80 13.20 -0.31
C PHE A 5 -17.92 14.23 -1.43
N LEU A 6 -17.77 15.51 -1.07
CA LEU A 6 -17.86 16.62 -2.01
C LEU A 6 -16.53 16.98 -2.69
N GLY A 7 -15.44 16.26 -2.41
CA GLY A 7 -14.14 16.51 -3.04
C GLY A 7 -13.97 15.84 -4.40
N CYS A 8 -12.76 15.96 -4.95
CA CYS A 8 -12.32 15.29 -6.17
C CYS A 8 -11.22 14.26 -5.84
N ILE A 9 -11.27 13.10 -6.47
CA ILE A 9 -10.33 11.99 -6.31
C ILE A 9 -9.41 11.96 -7.53
N HIS A 10 -8.11 12.03 -7.27
CA HIS A 10 -7.07 11.96 -8.30
C HIS A 10 -6.37 10.60 -8.22
N GLY A 11 -6.57 9.78 -9.23
CA GLY A 11 -5.88 8.51 -9.43
C GLY A 11 -4.67 8.67 -10.35
N TYR A 12 -3.65 7.84 -10.15
CA TYR A 12 -2.44 7.82 -10.97
C TYR A 12 -2.18 6.39 -11.42
N GLU A 13 -2.08 6.19 -12.73
CA GLU A 13 -1.97 4.86 -13.34
C GLU A 13 -0.88 4.87 -14.41
N LEU A 14 0.05 3.92 -14.34
CA LEU A 14 1.15 3.81 -15.30
C LEU A 14 0.71 3.11 -16.60
N ASN A 15 -0.21 2.14 -16.50
CA ASN A 15 -0.71 1.41 -17.64
C ASN A 15 -1.75 2.24 -18.42
N SER A 16 -1.41 2.62 -19.65
CA SER A 16 -2.26 3.47 -20.48
C SER A 16 -3.63 2.85 -20.79
N SER A 17 -3.71 1.53 -20.97
CA SER A 17 -4.97 0.82 -21.19
C SER A 17 -5.85 0.84 -19.95
N ALA A 18 -5.29 0.58 -18.76
CA ALA A 18 -6.01 0.66 -17.49
C ALA A 18 -6.52 2.08 -17.22
N CYS A 19 -5.69 3.10 -17.49
CA CYS A 19 -6.09 4.50 -17.36
C CYS A 19 -7.25 4.87 -18.30
N LYS A 20 -7.22 4.40 -19.55
CA LYS A 20 -8.31 4.62 -20.51
C LYS A 20 -9.61 3.95 -20.05
N ILE A 21 -9.55 2.70 -19.59
CA ILE A 21 -10.71 1.98 -19.05
C ILE A 21 -11.27 2.72 -17.83
N GLY A 22 -10.41 3.16 -16.91
CA GLY A 22 -10.82 3.92 -15.73
C GLY A 22 -11.55 5.22 -16.08
N ASN A 23 -10.98 6.04 -16.97
CA ASN A 23 -11.61 7.28 -17.42
C ASN A 23 -12.89 7.03 -18.23
N SER A 24 -12.96 5.96 -19.02
CA SER A 24 -14.18 5.57 -19.73
C SER A 24 -15.32 5.29 -18.76
N LYS A 25 -15.05 4.56 -17.66
CA LYS A 25 -16.05 4.29 -16.62
C LYS A 25 -16.46 5.59 -15.90
N ILE A 26 -15.50 6.46 -15.58
CA ILE A 26 -15.81 7.76 -14.96
C ILE A 26 -16.79 8.56 -15.83
N ALA A 27 -16.59 8.60 -17.15
CA ALA A 27 -17.49 9.27 -18.08
C ALA A 27 -18.86 8.58 -18.16
N GLU A 28 -18.89 7.25 -18.28
CA GLU A 28 -20.12 6.44 -18.35
C GLU A 28 -21.05 6.68 -17.16
N TYR A 29 -20.49 6.80 -15.95
CA TYR A 29 -21.25 7.05 -14.72
C TYR A 29 -21.46 8.54 -14.41
N GLY A 30 -21.03 9.45 -15.28
CA GLY A 30 -21.19 10.90 -15.09
C GLY A 30 -20.42 11.45 -13.90
N LEU A 31 -19.23 10.90 -13.60
CA LEU A 31 -18.42 11.21 -12.42
C LEU A 31 -17.20 12.09 -12.71
N SER A 32 -17.16 12.75 -13.86
CA SER A 32 -15.98 13.48 -14.35
C SER A 32 -15.63 14.73 -13.52
N ASP A 33 -16.57 15.23 -12.70
CA ASP A 33 -16.37 16.29 -11.71
C ASP A 33 -15.82 15.77 -10.37
N ARG A 34 -15.83 14.45 -10.16
CA ARG A 34 -15.46 13.78 -8.90
C ARG A 34 -14.22 12.90 -8.99
N TYR A 35 -13.90 12.38 -10.16
CA TYR A 35 -12.79 11.47 -10.37
C TYR A 35 -11.98 11.87 -11.60
N VAL A 36 -10.66 11.87 -11.46
CA VAL A 36 -9.72 12.07 -12.56
C VAL A 36 -8.60 11.05 -12.44
N ILE A 37 -8.35 10.27 -13.49
CA ILE A 37 -7.22 9.33 -13.51
C ILE A 37 -6.18 9.82 -14.50
N HIS A 38 -4.98 10.09 -14.00
CA HIS A 38 -3.84 10.58 -14.77
C HIS A 38 -2.99 9.39 -15.24
N ASN A 39 -2.69 9.29 -16.53
CA ASN A 39 -1.78 8.25 -17.04
C ASN A 39 -0.32 8.65 -16.84
N THR A 40 0.14 8.64 -15.59
CA THR A 40 1.48 9.10 -15.21
C THR A 40 1.89 8.55 -13.85
N CYS A 41 3.18 8.63 -13.54
CA CYS A 41 3.72 8.22 -12.25
C CYS A 41 3.35 9.21 -11.15
N PHE A 42 2.72 8.72 -10.07
CA PHE A 42 2.38 9.52 -8.89
C PHE A 42 3.57 10.30 -8.31
N PHE A 43 4.75 9.68 -8.26
CA PHE A 43 5.93 10.27 -7.64
C PHE A 43 6.55 11.41 -8.47
N THR A 44 6.45 11.37 -9.80
CA THR A 44 7.06 12.39 -10.69
C THR A 44 6.07 13.44 -11.17
N SER A 45 4.77 13.26 -10.90
CA SER A 45 3.73 14.18 -11.37
C SER A 45 3.45 15.30 -10.38
N SER A 46 2.92 16.42 -10.89
CA SER A 46 2.28 17.41 -10.04
C SER A 46 1.09 16.77 -9.31
N LYS A 47 0.94 17.14 -8.04
CA LYS A 47 -0.10 16.63 -7.15
C LYS A 47 -0.97 17.81 -6.70
N PRO A 48 -2.31 17.70 -6.76
CA PRO A 48 -3.16 18.69 -6.14
C PRO A 48 -2.93 18.67 -4.61
N ALA A 49 -3.28 19.77 -3.94
CA ALA A 49 -3.35 19.76 -2.49
C ALA A 49 -4.41 18.74 -2.04
N ALA A 50 -4.00 17.75 -1.25
CA ALA A 50 -4.91 16.74 -0.72
C ALA A 50 -4.51 16.35 0.71
N ARG A 51 -5.51 15.92 1.48
CA ARG A 51 -5.35 15.49 2.88
C ARG A 51 -5.31 13.96 3.04
N TYR A 52 -5.70 13.23 2.00
CA TYR A 52 -5.81 11.78 2.01
C TYR A 52 -4.97 11.21 0.87
N LEU A 53 -4.19 10.20 1.21
CA LEU A 53 -3.49 9.34 0.27
C LEU A 53 -4.02 7.92 0.44
N VAL A 54 -4.36 7.27 -0.67
CA VAL A 54 -4.78 5.87 -0.68
C VAL A 54 -3.85 5.11 -1.59
N SER A 55 -3.26 4.02 -1.08
CA SER A 55 -2.44 3.11 -1.87
C SER A 55 -2.89 1.66 -1.68
N ASN A 56 -3.06 0.96 -2.80
CA ASN A 56 -3.46 -0.43 -2.89
C ASN A 56 -2.85 -0.96 -4.21
N PRO A 57 -1.68 -1.61 -4.15
CA PRO A 57 -1.56 -2.96 -3.61
C PRO A 57 -0.49 -3.10 -2.50
N PRO A 58 -0.41 -4.24 -1.78
CA PRO A 58 0.83 -4.57 -1.08
C PRO A 58 1.93 -4.79 -2.14
N TYR A 59 3.04 -4.09 -2.00
CA TYR A 59 4.18 -4.26 -2.91
C TYR A 59 4.95 -5.54 -2.60
N LEU A 60 5.57 -6.13 -3.61
CA LEU A 60 6.28 -7.40 -3.52
C LEU A 60 7.76 -7.17 -3.18
N PRO A 61 8.35 -7.98 -2.29
CA PRO A 61 9.79 -8.06 -2.15
C PRO A 61 10.40 -8.80 -3.34
N ALA A 62 11.34 -8.17 -4.04
CA ALA A 62 12.11 -8.81 -5.09
C ALA A 62 13.50 -8.18 -5.23
N VAL A 63 14.49 -9.03 -5.54
CA VAL A 63 15.89 -8.60 -5.70
C VAL A 63 16.08 -7.60 -6.85
N ASP A 64 15.32 -7.75 -7.93
CA ASP A 64 15.35 -6.93 -9.14
C ASP A 64 13.95 -6.84 -9.78
N ASP A 65 13.84 -6.06 -10.85
CA ASP A 65 12.60 -5.83 -11.60
C ASP A 65 12.25 -6.99 -12.55
N ASP A 66 13.06 -8.05 -12.64
CA ASP A 66 12.82 -9.22 -13.48
C ASP A 66 11.86 -10.20 -12.77
N ILE A 67 10.62 -9.74 -12.60
CA ILE A 67 9.47 -10.48 -12.06
C ILE A 67 8.27 -10.28 -12.99
N TYR A 68 7.22 -11.10 -12.87
CA TYR A 68 6.08 -11.05 -13.80
C TYR A 68 5.38 -9.69 -13.87
N LEU A 69 5.35 -8.94 -12.77
CA LEU A 69 4.77 -7.60 -12.74
C LEU A 69 5.74 -6.62 -12.05
N PRO A 70 6.71 -6.05 -12.79
CA PRO A 70 7.77 -5.21 -12.22
C PRO A 70 7.24 -4.01 -11.43
N LEU A 71 6.10 -3.45 -11.86
CA LEU A 71 5.44 -2.32 -11.20
C LEU A 71 4.91 -2.63 -9.79
N LEU A 72 4.80 -3.91 -9.41
CA LEU A 72 4.46 -4.30 -8.04
C LEU A 72 5.68 -4.37 -7.13
N ARG A 73 6.91 -4.23 -7.63
CA ARG A 73 8.09 -4.37 -6.79
C ARG A 73 8.19 -3.22 -5.78
N GLY A 74 8.29 -3.58 -4.51
CA GLY A 74 8.45 -2.68 -3.36
C GLY A 74 9.89 -2.54 -2.90
N GLY A 75 10.87 -2.77 -3.76
CA GLY A 75 12.28 -2.94 -3.39
C GLY A 75 12.60 -4.35 -2.91
N THR A 76 13.79 -4.52 -2.34
CA THR A 76 14.32 -5.83 -1.94
C THR A 76 13.57 -6.49 -0.79
N ASP A 77 12.91 -5.70 0.05
CA ASP A 77 12.14 -6.13 1.21
C ASP A 77 10.63 -5.83 1.10
N GLY A 78 10.20 -5.22 -0.01
CA GLY A 78 8.81 -4.87 -0.27
C GLY A 78 8.33 -3.57 0.36
N SER A 79 9.12 -2.89 1.20
CA SER A 79 8.70 -1.71 1.97
C SER A 79 8.96 -0.37 1.26
N THR A 80 9.84 -0.35 0.26
CA THR A 80 10.45 0.88 -0.29
C THR A 80 9.41 1.87 -0.83
N ILE A 81 8.43 1.37 -1.59
CA ILE A 81 7.42 2.26 -2.19
C ILE A 81 6.46 2.78 -1.10
N THR A 82 6.04 1.95 -0.16
CA THR A 82 5.18 2.36 0.95
C THR A 82 5.86 3.41 1.83
N ARG A 83 7.15 3.24 2.14
CA ARG A 83 7.95 4.26 2.84
C ARG A 83 8.02 5.57 2.06
N LYS A 84 8.23 5.51 0.74
CA LYS A 84 8.20 6.69 -0.12
C LYS A 84 6.84 7.39 -0.12
N LEU A 85 5.73 6.69 0.13
CA LEU A 85 4.41 7.31 0.27
C LEU A 85 4.31 8.09 1.59
N PHE A 86 4.81 7.54 2.70
CA PHE A 86 4.76 8.23 4.00
C PHE A 86 5.59 9.52 4.04
N SER A 87 6.72 9.56 3.33
CA SER A 87 7.57 10.75 3.24
C SER A 87 6.92 11.94 2.53
N LEU A 88 5.78 11.74 1.85
CA LEU A 88 5.03 12.82 1.19
C LEU A 88 4.20 13.67 2.17
N GLY A 89 4.04 13.22 3.42
CA GLY A 89 3.50 14.05 4.49
C GLY A 89 1.99 14.35 4.45
N TYR A 90 1.18 13.52 3.79
CA TYR A 90 -0.28 13.63 3.84
C TYR A 90 -0.83 13.50 5.27
N ASP A 91 -1.94 14.15 5.58
CA ASP A 91 -2.59 14.05 6.90
C ASP A 91 -3.03 12.61 7.23
N ASN A 92 -3.57 11.92 6.21
CA ASN A 92 -4.13 10.59 6.33
C ASN A 92 -3.60 9.72 5.18
N VAL A 93 -3.10 8.54 5.51
CA VAL A 93 -2.63 7.54 4.54
C VAL A 93 -3.36 6.22 4.82
N MET A 94 -4.17 5.77 3.86
CA MET A 94 -4.72 4.42 3.85
C MET A 94 -3.81 3.54 3.01
N SER A 95 -3.24 2.50 3.61
CA SER A 95 -2.31 1.60 2.92
C SER A 95 -2.54 0.14 3.31
N LEU A 96 -2.27 -0.76 2.37
CA LEU A 96 -2.19 -2.18 2.64
C LEU A 96 -0.78 -2.57 3.08
N VAL A 97 -0.68 -3.25 4.23
CA VAL A 97 0.57 -3.78 4.78
C VAL A 97 0.49 -5.29 4.79
N SER A 98 1.34 -5.96 4.01
CA SER A 98 1.44 -7.42 3.99
C SER A 98 2.50 -7.91 4.96
N SER A 99 2.19 -8.99 5.69
CA SER A 99 3.11 -9.55 6.68
C SER A 99 4.40 -10.12 6.07
N TYR A 100 4.45 -10.34 4.75
CA TYR A 100 5.65 -10.81 4.05
C TYR A 100 6.55 -9.70 3.47
N SER A 101 6.20 -8.42 3.64
CA SER A 101 6.90 -7.28 2.99
C SER A 101 7.48 -6.29 4.00
N ASN A 102 8.25 -6.80 4.96
CA ASN A 102 8.86 -6.01 6.04
C ASN A 102 7.85 -5.07 6.74
N PRO A 103 6.77 -5.65 7.32
CA PRO A 103 5.68 -4.87 7.90
C PRO A 103 6.14 -4.03 9.09
N VAL A 104 7.10 -4.51 9.89
CA VAL A 104 7.62 -3.81 11.07
C VAL A 104 8.37 -2.54 10.65
N ASP A 105 9.35 -2.63 9.73
CA ASP A 105 10.07 -1.45 9.22
C ASP A 105 9.12 -0.44 8.55
N THR A 106 8.07 -0.93 7.88
CA THR A 106 7.05 -0.08 7.26
C THR A 106 6.29 0.73 8.31
N ILE A 107 5.87 0.09 9.41
CA ILE A 107 5.12 0.74 10.50
C ILE A 107 6.03 1.67 11.30
N ASP A 108 7.24 1.22 11.65
CA ASP A 108 8.22 2.02 12.37
C ASP A 108 8.59 3.28 11.58
N TYR A 109 8.84 3.14 10.27
CA TYR A 109 9.10 4.28 9.41
C TYR A 109 7.91 5.26 9.38
N ALA A 110 6.67 4.78 9.34
CA ALA A 110 5.50 5.67 9.43
C ALA A 110 5.49 6.44 10.76
N ILE A 111 5.80 5.79 11.89
CA ILE A 111 5.89 6.44 13.19
C ILE A 111 6.98 7.51 13.20
N GLU A 112 8.16 7.21 12.65
CA GLU A 112 9.27 8.17 12.48
C GLU A 112 8.86 9.38 11.62
N GLN A 113 7.96 9.19 10.63
CA GLN A 113 7.38 10.26 9.82
C GLN A 113 6.23 11.01 10.53
N GLY A 114 6.01 10.77 11.83
CA GLY A 114 5.02 11.45 12.65
C GLY A 114 3.59 10.94 12.46
N TYR A 115 3.42 9.69 12.03
CA TYR A 115 2.11 9.04 11.97
C TYR A 115 1.84 8.19 13.22
N SER A 116 0.56 7.88 13.40
CA SER A 116 0.05 6.83 14.28
C SER A 116 -0.89 5.94 13.50
N VAL A 117 -0.95 4.67 13.87
CA VAL A 117 -1.98 3.75 13.35
C VAL A 117 -3.27 4.04 14.10
N SER A 118 -4.27 4.63 13.43
CA SER A 118 -5.52 4.97 14.11
C SER A 118 -6.55 3.85 14.06
N LYS A 119 -6.56 3.08 12.96
CA LYS A 119 -7.44 1.92 12.74
C LYS A 119 -6.76 0.93 11.82
N PHE A 120 -7.07 -0.36 12.01
CA PHE A 120 -6.69 -1.39 11.06
C PHE A 120 -7.71 -2.53 11.03
N LEU A 121 -7.70 -3.29 9.93
CA LEU A 121 -8.36 -4.58 9.81
C LEU A 121 -7.36 -5.57 9.24
N VAL A 122 -7.30 -6.79 9.78
CA VAL A 122 -6.39 -7.84 9.32
C VAL A 122 -7.20 -9.01 8.78
N THR A 123 -6.78 -9.53 7.63
CA THR A 123 -7.32 -10.77 7.04
C THR A 123 -6.19 -11.72 6.65
N PRO A 124 -6.31 -13.03 6.91
CA PRO A 124 -5.41 -14.00 6.32
C PRO A 124 -5.70 -14.14 4.82
N LEU A 125 -4.65 -14.32 4.03
CA LEU A 125 -4.70 -14.60 2.59
C LEU A 125 -3.65 -15.63 2.23
N GLU A 126 -3.89 -16.37 1.15
CA GLU A 126 -2.87 -17.24 0.55
C GLU A 126 -1.99 -16.48 -0.43
N PHE A 127 -0.77 -16.97 -0.64
CA PHE A 127 0.09 -16.48 -1.71
C PHE A 127 -0.64 -16.60 -3.06
N GLY A 128 -0.92 -15.43 -3.66
CA GLY A 128 -1.48 -15.35 -5.00
C GLY A 128 -0.44 -15.63 -6.08
N TYR A 129 -0.86 -15.41 -7.33
CA TYR A 129 -0.05 -15.66 -8.52
C TYR A 129 1.34 -15.00 -8.48
N TYR A 130 1.41 -13.70 -8.17
CA TYR A 130 2.66 -12.95 -8.16
C TYR A 130 3.56 -13.27 -6.95
N SER A 131 2.99 -13.44 -5.75
CA SER A 131 3.76 -13.85 -4.57
C SER A 131 4.25 -15.30 -4.65
N SER A 132 3.64 -16.13 -5.50
CA SER A 132 4.03 -17.52 -5.74
C SER A 132 5.09 -17.67 -6.84
N GLU A 133 5.45 -16.59 -7.54
CA GLU A 133 6.56 -16.61 -8.48
C GLU A 133 7.85 -17.06 -7.76
N PRO A 134 8.64 -18.00 -8.30
CA PRO A 134 9.80 -18.56 -7.60
C PRO A 134 10.78 -17.51 -7.07
N LYS A 135 11.07 -16.45 -7.84
CA LYS A 135 11.98 -15.38 -7.43
C LYS A 135 11.43 -14.59 -6.23
N VAL A 136 10.15 -14.20 -6.30
CA VAL A 136 9.46 -13.48 -5.21
C VAL A 136 9.33 -14.37 -3.97
N LYS A 137 8.86 -15.61 -4.14
CA LYS A 137 8.70 -16.57 -3.05
C LYS A 137 10.02 -16.87 -2.33
N ASN A 138 11.11 -17.05 -3.07
CA ASN A 138 12.43 -17.26 -2.49
C ASN A 138 12.94 -16.00 -1.75
N THR A 139 12.58 -14.80 -2.24
CA THR A 139 12.91 -13.54 -1.54
C THR A 139 12.11 -13.43 -0.23
N ILE A 140 10.82 -13.74 -0.24
CA ILE A 140 9.97 -13.80 0.96
C ILE A 140 10.54 -14.80 1.99
N ALA A 141 10.97 -15.98 1.55
CA ALA A 141 11.57 -16.99 2.43
C ALA A 141 12.85 -16.47 3.11
N LYS A 142 13.74 -15.81 2.36
CA LYS A 142 14.95 -15.17 2.93
C LYS A 142 14.61 -14.06 3.93
N LEU A 143 13.59 -13.27 3.67
CA LEU A 143 13.14 -12.25 4.62
C LEU A 143 12.58 -12.87 5.90
N ARG A 144 11.94 -14.04 5.82
CA ARG A 144 11.47 -14.77 7.00
C ARG A 144 12.62 -15.25 7.88
N GLU A 145 13.69 -15.77 7.30
CA GLU A 145 14.93 -16.10 8.03
C GLU A 145 15.51 -14.89 8.78
N GLN A 146 15.32 -13.69 8.21
CA GLN A 146 15.74 -12.41 8.79
C GLN A 146 14.71 -11.78 9.74
N LYS A 147 13.58 -12.45 10.03
CA LYS A 147 12.46 -11.91 10.82
C LYS A 147 11.86 -10.63 10.24
N LYS A 148 11.83 -10.52 8.90
CA LYS A 148 11.23 -9.42 8.13
C LYS A 148 10.00 -9.85 7.32
N ALA A 149 9.70 -11.13 7.28
CA ALA A 149 8.48 -11.67 6.69
C ALA A 149 7.87 -12.73 7.61
N PHE A 150 6.55 -12.70 7.74
CA PHE A 150 5.79 -13.54 8.68
C PHE A 150 4.68 -14.24 7.91
N TYR A 151 4.74 -15.56 7.85
CA TYR A 151 3.79 -16.38 7.11
C TYR A 151 3.88 -17.84 7.59
N SER A 152 2.77 -18.57 7.49
CA SER A 152 2.68 -19.99 7.83
C SER A 152 2.15 -20.79 6.64
N GLY A 153 2.92 -21.80 6.20
CA GLY A 153 2.66 -22.47 4.92
C GLY A 153 2.73 -21.49 3.75
N ASN A 154 1.60 -21.26 3.07
CA ASN A 154 1.45 -20.21 2.05
C ASN A 154 0.49 -19.10 2.52
N ILE A 155 0.11 -19.05 3.81
CA ILE A 155 -0.81 -18.07 4.36
C ILE A 155 -0.01 -16.92 4.97
N TYR A 156 -0.40 -15.69 4.65
CA TYR A 156 0.12 -14.45 5.23
C TYR A 156 -1.03 -13.57 5.71
N LEU A 157 -0.72 -12.56 6.52
CA LEU A 157 -1.70 -11.58 6.97
C LEU A 157 -1.60 -10.31 6.12
N LEU A 158 -2.75 -9.80 5.68
CA LEU A 158 -2.88 -8.51 5.02
C LEU A 158 -3.63 -7.57 5.96
N ALA A 159 -3.02 -6.45 6.32
CA ALA A 159 -3.66 -5.39 7.05
C ALA A 159 -4.07 -4.24 6.12
N GLY A 160 -5.32 -3.82 6.18
CA GLY A 160 -5.74 -2.51 5.71
C GLY A 160 -5.63 -1.51 6.86
N VAL A 161 -4.76 -0.51 6.71
CA VAL A 161 -4.34 0.36 7.82
C VAL A 161 -4.59 1.82 7.48
N LEU A 162 -5.24 2.53 8.40
CA LEU A 162 -5.34 3.98 8.39
C LEU A 162 -4.23 4.56 9.28
N PHE A 163 -3.25 5.20 8.65
CA PHE A 163 -2.23 6.01 9.30
C PHE A 163 -2.70 7.46 9.31
N GLN A 164 -2.59 8.15 10.44
CA GLN A 164 -2.90 9.57 10.56
C GLN A 164 -1.75 10.30 11.22
N LYS A 165 -1.53 11.56 10.85
CA LYS A 165 -0.57 12.41 11.56
C LYS A 165 -0.93 12.44 13.05
N GLN A 166 0.08 12.35 13.92
CA GLN A 166 -0.10 12.26 15.38
C GLN A 166 -0.98 13.39 15.94
N SER A 167 -0.90 14.59 15.38
CA SER A 167 -1.73 15.74 15.77
C SER A 167 -3.23 15.57 15.48
N LEU A 168 -3.61 14.61 14.63
CA LEU A 168 -4.98 14.30 14.23
C LEU A 168 -5.48 12.96 14.79
N ALA A 169 -4.58 12.12 15.30
CA ALA A 169 -4.90 10.78 15.76
C ALA A 169 -5.45 10.80 17.20
N ALA A 170 -6.56 10.11 17.43
CA ALA A 170 -7.13 9.93 18.77
C ALA A 170 -6.46 8.79 19.56
N ALA A 171 -5.82 7.85 18.87
CA ALA A 171 -5.14 6.69 19.44
C ALA A 171 -3.99 6.25 18.51
N ASN A 172 -3.07 5.48 19.06
CA ASN A 172 -2.00 4.84 18.31
C ASN A 172 -2.00 3.33 18.58
N LEU A 173 -2.49 2.56 17.61
CA LEU A 173 -2.63 1.10 17.66
C LEU A 173 -1.46 0.38 16.96
N SER A 174 -0.28 1.02 16.92
CA SER A 174 0.86 0.49 16.17
C SER A 174 1.41 -0.78 16.81
N ASP A 175 1.47 -0.84 18.14
CA ASP A 175 1.97 -2.01 18.86
C ASP A 175 1.05 -3.22 18.66
N GLU A 176 -0.27 -3.02 18.71
CA GLU A 176 -1.27 -4.05 18.45
C GLU A 176 -1.21 -4.55 17.01
N LEU A 177 -1.04 -3.63 16.05
CA LEU A 177 -0.87 -4.00 14.65
C LEU A 177 0.41 -4.82 14.46
N ILE A 178 1.54 -4.40 15.02
CA ILE A 178 2.81 -5.13 14.96
C ILE A 178 2.62 -6.53 15.55
N GLN A 179 2.05 -6.65 16.75
CA GLN A 179 1.82 -7.93 17.39
C GLN A 179 0.99 -8.89 16.52
N ILE A 180 -0.08 -8.39 15.89
CA ILE A 180 -0.95 -9.21 15.03
C ILE A 180 -0.24 -9.55 13.72
N ILE A 181 0.34 -8.57 13.02
CA ILE A 181 0.90 -8.77 11.68
C ILE A 181 2.13 -9.70 11.69
N THR A 182 2.80 -9.84 12.84
CA THR A 182 3.95 -10.75 13.03
C THR A 182 3.59 -12.09 13.67
N SER A 183 2.31 -12.42 13.82
CA SER A 183 1.86 -13.60 14.59
C SER A 183 1.99 -14.95 13.87
N LEU A 184 2.46 -14.97 12.61
CA LEU A 184 2.60 -16.17 11.77
C LEU A 184 4.02 -16.73 11.69
#